data_AF-A0A1Y3BPY6-F1
#
_entry.id   AF-A0A1Y3BPY6-F1
#
_cell.length_a   1.000
_cell.length_b   1.000
_cell.length_c   1.000
_cell.angle_alpha   90.00
_cell.angle_beta   90.00
_cell.angle_gamma   90.00
#
_symmetry.space_group_name_H-M   'P 1'
#
loop_
_entity.id
_entity.type
_entity.pdbx_description
1 polymer ?
#
loop_
_entity_poly.entity_id
_entity_poly.type
_entity_poly.pdbx_seq_one_letter_code
_entity_poly.pdbx_strand_id
1 'polypeptide(L)' 'LFERIVSQYDKLRKRGAFLDRFKNEEIFSQNLEEFDNSRVVVQELIDEYNAASKSNYLELALYK' A
#
# COMPACT_ATOMS: atom_id res chain seq x y z
N LEU A 1 13.05 -0.56 -0.17
CA LEU A 1 12.50 0.01 -1.42
C LEU A 1 11.03 0.40 -1.26
N PHE A 2 10.16 -0.55 -0.92
CA PHE A 2 8.71 -0.34 -0.82
C PHE A 2 8.30 0.73 0.21
N GLU A 3 8.93 0.78 1.38
CA GLU A 3 8.69 1.85 2.37
C GLU A 3 8.91 3.26 1.80
N ARG A 4 9.95 3.43 0.96
CA ARG A 4 10.23 4.71 0.30
C ARG A 4 9.18 5.04 -0.77
N ILE A 5 8.67 4.04 -1.48
CA ILE A 5 7.60 4.21 -2.48
C ILE A 5 6.31 4.63 -1.79
N VAL A 6 5.94 3.91 -0.72
CA VAL A 6 4.79 4.21 0.15
C VAL A 6 4.86 5.64 0.69
N SER A 7 6.01 6.05 1.25
CA SER A 7 6.18 7.41 1.78
C SER A 7 5.99 8.50 0.71
N GLN A 8 6.41 8.24 -0.53
CA GLN A 8 6.20 9.17 -1.64
C GLN A 8 4.75 9.19 -2.10
N TYR A 9 4.12 8.02 -2.21
CA TYR A 9 2.71 7.87 -2.53
C TYR A 9 1.83 8.63 -1.51
N ASP A 10 2.04 8.44 -0.21
CA ASP A 10 1.24 9.08 0.84
C ASP A 10 1.27 10.62 0.75
N LYS A 11 2.44 11.19 0.39
CA LYS A 11 2.59 12.64 0.17
C LYS A 11 1.80 13.14 -1.04
N LEU A 12 1.77 12.37 -2.13
CA LEU A 12 1.02 12.71 -3.34
C LEU A 12 -0.49 12.54 -3.11
N ARG A 13 -0.90 11.41 -2.52
CA ARG A 13 -2.29 11.07 -2.21
C ARG A 13 -2.93 12.09 -1.29
N LYS A 14 -2.23 12.51 -0.22
CA LYS A 14 -2.69 13.53 0.73
C LYS A 14 -2.96 14.90 0.09
N ARG A 15 -2.25 15.23 -0.99
CA ARG A 15 -2.39 16.51 -1.71
C ARG A 15 -3.37 16.43 -2.88
N GLY A 16 -3.92 15.26 -3.18
CA GLY A 16 -4.78 15.04 -4.34
C GLY A 16 -4.08 15.32 -5.68
N ALA A 17 -2.75 15.32 -5.71
CA ALA A 17 -1.99 15.74 -6.88
C ALA A 17 -2.04 14.67 -8.00
N PHE A 18 -2.17 15.12 -9.25
CA PHE A 18 -2.11 14.28 -10.46
C PHE A 18 -3.22 13.21 -10.60
N LEU A 19 -4.28 13.27 -9.78
CA LEU A 19 -5.37 12.27 -9.81
C LEU A 19 -6.32 12.43 -11.00
N ASP A 20 -6.43 13.62 -11.60
CA ASP A 20 -7.42 13.89 -12.65
C ASP A 20 -7.22 13.06 -13.92
N ARG A 21 -5.97 12.66 -14.21
CA ARG A 21 -5.70 11.78 -15.36
C ARG A 21 -6.21 10.35 -15.13
N PHE A 22 -6.21 9.90 -13.88
CA PHE A 22 -6.63 8.55 -13.53
C PHE A 22 -8.15 8.40 -13.48
N LYS A 23 -8.89 9.48 -13.18
CA LYS A 23 -10.37 9.46 -13.16
C LYS A 23 -11.02 9.07 -14.48
N ASN A 24 -10.29 9.17 -15.60
CA ASN A 24 -10.78 8.79 -16.93
C ASN A 24 -10.62 7.29 -17.23
N GLU A 25 -9.90 6.54 -16.39
CA GLU A 25 -9.71 5.10 -16.56
C GLU A 25 -10.89 4.34 -15.95
N GLU A 26 -11.30 3.23 -16.58
CA GLU A 26 -12.47 2.44 -16.18
C GLU A 26 -12.39 1.96 -14.72
N ILE A 27 -11.19 1.56 -14.28
CA ILE A 27 -10.90 1.12 -12.91
C ILE A 27 -11.16 2.20 -11.85
N PHE A 28 -11.16 3.48 -12.23
CA PHE A 28 -11.39 4.63 -11.36
C PHE A 28 -12.71 5.35 -11.67
N SER A 29 -13.59 4.75 -12.47
CA SER A 29 -14.86 5.34 -12.91
C SER A 29 -15.85 5.61 -11.78
N GLN A 30 -15.81 4.81 -10.71
CA GLN A 30 -16.71 4.94 -9.55
C GLN A 30 -16.08 5.77 -8.42
N ASN A 31 -14.83 5.47 -8.07
CA ASN A 31 -14.10 6.15 -7.00
C ASN A 31 -12.58 5.90 -7.17
N LEU A 32 -11.80 6.46 -6.23
CA LEU A 32 -10.34 6.29 -6.18
C LEU A 32 -9.89 5.31 -5.07
N GLU A 33 -10.80 4.48 -4.55
CA GLU A 33 -10.50 3.55 -3.44
C GLU A 33 -9.47 2.50 -3.84
N GLU A 34 -9.37 2.16 -5.13
CA GLU A 34 -8.39 1.20 -5.62
C GLU A 34 -6.94 1.61 -5.31
N PHE A 35 -6.66 2.92 -5.26
CA PHE A 35 -5.37 3.42 -4.81
C PHE A 35 -5.11 3.14 -3.32
N ASP A 36 -6.14 3.25 -2.50
CA ASP A 36 -6.04 3.02 -1.05
C ASP A 36 -5.97 1.51 -0.76
N ASN A 37 -6.71 0.66 -1.49
CA ASN A 37 -6.61 -0.79 -1.44
C ASN A 37 -5.19 -1.27 -1.81
N SER A 38 -4.67 -0.80 -2.93
CA SER A 38 -3.30 -1.10 -3.37
C SER A 38 -2.26 -0.69 -2.32
N ARG A 39 -2.45 0.45 -1.67
CA ARG A 39 -1.58 0.94 -0.60
C ARG A 39 -1.61 0.06 0.66
N VAL A 40 -2.76 -0.51 1.01
CA VAL A 40 -2.88 -1.47 2.13
C VAL A 40 -2.10 -2.74 1.82
N VAL A 41 -2.29 -3.33 0.63
CA VAL A 41 -1.58 -4.55 0.22
C VAL A 41 -0.06 -4.38 0.26
N VAL A 42 0.44 -3.24 -0.22
CA VAL A 42 1.90 -2.95 -0.16
C VAL A 42 2.39 -2.78 1.29
N GLN A 43 1.56 -2.24 2.18
CA GLN A 43 1.90 -2.14 3.61
C GLN A 43 1.98 -3.51 4.25
N GLU A 44 1.00 -4.37 4.00
CA GLU A 44 0.99 -5.75 4.51
C GLU A 44 2.23 -6.51 4.04
N LEU A 45 2.64 -6.33 2.79
CA LEU A 45 3.89 -6.90 2.26
C LEU A 45 5.13 -6.41 3.02
N ILE A 46 5.22 -5.10 3.29
CA ILE A 46 6.33 -4.52 4.07
C ILE A 46 6.35 -5.12 5.48
N ASP A 47 5.18 -5.19 6.12
CA ASP A 47 5.04 -5.68 7.48
C ASP A 47 5.40 -7.17 7.57
N GLU A 48 5.03 -7.95 6.56
CA GLU A 48 5.39 -9.37 6.43
C GLU A 48 6.89 -9.56 6.24
N TYR A 49 7.54 -8.79 5.36
CA TYR A 49 9.01 -8.82 5.21
C TYR A 49 9.72 -8.47 6.52
N ASN A 50 9.22 -7.46 7.23
CA ASN A 50 9.76 -7.05 8.52
C ASN A 50 9.56 -8.15 9.58
N ALA A 51 8.40 -8.79 9.61
CA ALA A 51 8.14 -9.93 10.48
C ALA A 51 9.06 -11.12 10.15
N ALA A 52 9.26 -11.42 8.86
CA ALA A 52 10.11 -12.52 8.39
C ALA A 52 11.57 -12.38 8.78
N SER A 53 12.05 -11.15 9.02
CA SER A 53 13.40 -10.90 9.54
C SER A 53 13.59 -11.20 11.03
N LYS A 54 12.50 -11.43 11.79
CA LYS A 54 12.55 -11.67 13.23
C LYS A 54 12.67 -13.16 13.53
N SER A 55 13.41 -13.49 14.58
CA SER A 55 13.59 -14.89 15.01
C SER A 55 12.30 -15.59 15.41
N ASN A 56 11.28 -14.83 15.85
CA ASN A 56 9.96 -15.34 16.24
C ASN A 56 8.94 -15.35 15.09
N TYR A 57 9.37 -15.22 13.83
CA TYR A 57 8.46 -15.18 12.69
C TYR A 57 7.52 -16.40 12.61
N LEU A 58 8.06 -17.60 12.88
CA LEU A 58 7.28 -18.83 12.83
C LEU A 58 6.16 -18.85 13.88
N GLU A 59 6.38 -18.28 15.06
CA GLU A 59 5.34 -18.14 16.07
C GLU A 59 4.27 -17.15 15.59
N LEU A 60 4.68 -16.00 15.06
CA LEU A 60 3.76 -14.98 14.53
C LEU A 60 2.88 -15.52 13.39
N ALA A 61 3.42 -16.40 12.54
CA ALA A 61 2.68 -17.01 11.44
C ALA A 61 1.65 -18.06 11.89
N LEU A 62 1.86 -18.70 13.05
CA LEU A 62 0.95 -19.72 13.58
C LEU A 62 -0.28 -19.14 14.30
N TYR A 63 -0.22 -17.87 14.72
CA TYR A 63 -1.32 -17.16 15.41
C TYR A 63 -2.03 -16.13 14.52
N LYS A 64 -1.69 -16.08 13.22
CA LYS A 64 -2.36 -15.25 12.22
C LYS A 64 -3.49 -16.04 11.56
#